data_AF-A0A2N7S662-F1
#
_entry.id   AF-A0A2N7S662-F1
#
_cell.length_a   1.000
_cell.length_b   1.000
_cell.length_c   1.000
_cell.angle_alpha   90.00
_cell.angle_beta   90.00
_cell.angle_gamma   90.00
#
_symmetry.space_group_name_H-M   'P 1'
#
loop_
_entity.id
_entity.type
_entity.pdbx_description
1 polymer ?
#
loop_
_entity_poly.entity_id
_entity_poly.type
_entity_poly.pdbx_seq_one_letter_code
_entity_poly.pdbx_strand_id
1 'polypeptide(L)' 'MTGPGPGPLVDSVAAAVAAKVKPATVRSWAWRGYLKAQGRDAKGRSLYALADVYAVAASRERGRK' A
#
# COMPACT_ATOMS: atom_id res chain seq x y z
N MET A 1 -22.89 -13.77 1.18
CA MET A 1 -21.96 -13.04 2.06
C MET A 1 -20.56 -13.04 1.45
N THR A 2 -20.36 -12.36 0.33
CA THR A 2 -19.01 -12.12 -0.22
C THR A 2 -18.53 -10.83 0.40
N GLY A 3 -17.68 -10.91 1.44
CA GLY A 3 -16.92 -9.75 1.87
C GLY A 3 -16.16 -9.19 0.65
N PRO A 4 -15.99 -7.86 0.50
CA PRO A 4 -15.22 -7.33 -0.62
C PRO A 4 -13.88 -8.07 -0.62
N GLY A 5 -13.63 -8.84 -1.69
CA GLY A 5 -12.40 -9.61 -1.82
C GLY A 5 -11.21 -8.68 -1.57
N PRO A 6 -10.06 -9.22 -1.11
CA PRO A 6 -8.88 -8.39 -0.89
C PRO A 6 -8.67 -7.59 -2.18
N GLY A 7 -8.80 -6.25 -2.07
CA GLY A 7 -8.75 -5.38 -3.23
C GLY A 7 -7.47 -5.61 -4.03
N PRO A 8 -7.38 -5.09 -5.27
CA PRO A 8 -6.26 -5.36 -6.15
C PRO A 8 -4.93 -5.22 -5.41
N LEU A 9 -4.17 -6.32 -5.39
CA LEU A 9 -2.85 -6.37 -4.81
C LEU A 9 -1.90 -5.68 -5.79
N VAL A 10 -1.29 -4.59 -5.35
CA VAL A 10 -0.42 -3.74 -6.16
C VAL A 10 1.00 -3.79 -5.62
N ASP A 11 1.98 -3.74 -6.51
CA ASP A 11 3.37 -3.57 -6.11
C ASP A 11 3.63 -2.14 -5.58
N SER A 12 4.81 -1.92 -4.98
CA SER A 12 5.17 -0.62 -4.40
C SER A 12 5.14 0.54 -5.38
N VAL A 13 5.39 0.32 -6.67
CA VAL A 13 5.38 1.36 -7.70
C VAL A 13 3.95 1.72 -8.05
N ALA A 14 3.10 0.73 -8.32
CA ALA A 14 1.67 0.95 -8.57
C ALA A 14 0.97 1.61 -7.36
N ALA A 15 1.29 1.16 -6.14
CA ALA A 15 0.83 1.78 -4.90
C ALA A 15 1.24 3.26 -4.80
N ALA A 16 2.47 3.59 -5.18
CA ALA A 16 2.99 4.95 -5.13
C ALA A 16 2.27 5.88 -6.11
N VAL A 17 2.01 5.40 -7.33
CA VAL A 17 1.23 6.13 -8.34
C VAL A 17 -0.19 6.38 -7.85
N ALA A 18 -0.86 5.34 -7.33
CA ALA A 18 -2.23 5.45 -6.84
C ALA A 18 -2.38 6.43 -5.67
N ALA A 19 -1.44 6.41 -4.73
CA ALA A 19 -1.41 7.35 -3.60
C ALA A 19 -0.74 8.69 -3.92
N LYS A 20 -0.28 8.92 -5.17
CA LYS A 20 0.49 10.10 -5.58
C LYS A 20 1.70 10.41 -4.68
N VAL A 21 2.36 9.38 -4.18
CA VAL A 21 3.57 9.49 -3.35
C VAL A 21 4.80 8.95 -4.09
N LYS A 22 5.99 9.18 -3.53
CA LYS A 22 7.21 8.55 -4.04
C LYS A 22 7.22 7.06 -3.68
N PRO A 23 7.74 6.16 -4.53
CA PRO A 23 7.91 4.73 -4.20
C PRO A 23 8.74 4.50 -2.93
N ALA A 24 9.71 5.38 -2.67
CA ALA A 24 10.47 5.37 -1.42
C ALA A 24 9.59 5.55 -0.19
N THR A 25 8.56 6.39 -0.26
CA THR A 25 7.59 6.63 0.81
C THR A 25 6.79 5.36 1.11
N VAL A 26 6.32 4.64 0.08
CA VAL A 26 5.61 3.36 0.25
C VAL A 26 6.51 2.32 0.90
N ARG A 27 7.78 2.22 0.48
CA ARG A 27 8.76 1.32 1.13
C ARG A 27 9.01 1.70 2.58
N SER A 28 9.12 3.00 2.89
CA SER A 28 9.21 3.47 4.28
C SER A 28 7.97 3.13 5.09
N TRP A 29 6.77 3.13 4.48
CA TRP A 29 5.54 2.72 5.18
C TRP A 29 5.57 1.25 5.53
N ALA A 30 5.97 0.39 4.57
CA ALA A 30 6.16 -1.03 4.81
C ALA A 30 7.23 -1.32 5.87
N TRP A 31 8.39 -0.65 5.78
CA TRP A 31 9.50 -0.84 6.73
C TRP A 31 9.14 -0.41 8.15
N ARG A 32 8.36 0.67 8.29
CA ARG A 32 7.85 1.13 9.60
C ARG A 32 6.64 0.33 10.10
N GLY A 33 6.17 -0.68 9.34
CA GLY A 33 5.03 -1.52 9.71
C GLY A 33 3.65 -0.90 9.51
N TYR A 34 3.56 0.25 8.83
CA TYR A 34 2.26 0.85 8.49
C TYR A 34 1.54 0.12 7.35
N LEU A 35 2.29 -0.61 6.53
CA LEU A 35 1.77 -1.27 5.33
C LEU A 35 2.15 -2.73 5.35
N LYS A 36 1.15 -3.61 5.33
CA LYS A 36 1.39 -5.05 5.45
C LYS A 36 1.40 -5.69 4.07
N ALA A 37 2.52 -6.31 3.72
CA ALA A 37 2.59 -7.12 2.51
C ALA A 37 1.57 -8.27 2.61
N GLN A 38 0.62 -8.31 1.69
CA GLN A 38 -0.42 -9.35 1.63
C GLN A 38 0.05 -10.59 0.86
N GLY A 39 1.16 -10.47 0.14
CA GLY A 39 1.72 -11.56 -0.61
C GLY A 39 2.99 -11.13 -1.35
N ARG A 40 3.54 -12.07 -2.11
CA ARG A 40 4.70 -11.84 -2.96
C ARG A 40 4.35 -12.27 -4.38
N ASP A 41 4.65 -11.40 -5.34
CA ASP A 41 4.52 -11.69 -6.76
C ASP A 41 5.47 -12.83 -7.18
N ALA A 42 5.23 -13.45 -8.33
CA ALA A 42 6.08 -14.51 -8.88
C ALA A 42 7.56 -14.09 -9.04
N LYS A 43 7.81 -12.78 -9.18
CA LYS A 43 9.16 -12.19 -9.23
C LYS A 43 9.79 -11.86 -7.87
N GLY A 44 9.15 -12.23 -6.77
CA GLY A 44 9.66 -11.96 -5.44
C GLY A 44 9.36 -10.56 -4.88
N ARG A 45 8.47 -9.79 -5.53
CA ARG A 45 8.11 -8.43 -5.11
C ARG A 45 6.97 -8.45 -4.10
N SER A 46 7.09 -7.71 -3.01
CA SER A 46 6.00 -7.57 -2.03
C SER A 46 4.81 -6.86 -2.65
N LEU A 47 3.63 -7.46 -2.50
CA LEU A 47 2.36 -6.92 -2.95
C LEU A 47 1.57 -6.39 -1.76
N TYR A 48 0.92 -5.26 -1.97
CA TYR A 48 0.20 -4.52 -0.95
C TYR A 48 -1.24 -4.34 -1.37
N ALA A 49 -2.17 -4.45 -0.43
CA ALA A 49 -3.57 -4.16 -0.72
C ALA A 49 -3.72 -2.66 -1.00
N LEU A 50 -4.31 -2.33 -2.16
CA LEU A 50 -4.50 -0.94 -2.55
C LEU A 50 -5.34 -0.15 -1.52
N ALA A 51 -6.32 -0.81 -0.88
CA ALA A 51 -7.12 -0.22 0.19
C ALA A 51 -6.28 0.21 1.42
N ASP A 52 -5.28 -0.61 1.79
CA ASP A 52 -4.37 -0.33 2.91
C ASP A 52 -3.47 0.87 2.57
N VAL A 53 -2.98 0.93 1.32
CA VAL A 53 -2.20 2.06 0.81
C VAL A 53 -2.99 3.37 0.92
N TYR A 54 -4.27 3.39 0.51
CA TYR A 54 -5.12 4.57 0.63
C TYR A 54 -5.41 4.94 2.09
N ALA A 55 -5.67 3.96 2.96
CA ALA A 55 -5.91 4.21 4.37
C ALA A 55 -4.69 4.86 5.06
N VAL A 56 -3.48 4.36 4.76
CA VAL A 56 -2.22 4.92 5.26
C VAL A 56 -1.98 6.32 4.70
N ALA A 57 -2.20 6.53 3.40
CA ALA A 57 -2.06 7.84 2.76
C ALA A 57 -3.00 8.88 3.42
N ALA A 58 -4.30 8.56 3.52
CA ALA A 58 -5.30 9.44 4.11
C ALA A 58 -5.05 9.74 5.61
N SER A 59 -4.49 8.78 6.35
CA SER A 59 -4.11 8.99 7.75
C SER A 59 -2.94 9.97 7.88
N ARG A 60 -2.01 9.95 6.92
CA ARG A 60 -0.82 10.81 6.92
C ARG A 60 -1.09 12.20 6.36
N GLU A 61 -2.02 12.32 5.40
CA GLU A 61 -2.51 13.64 4.96
C GLU A 61 -3.22 14.38 6.10
N ARG A 62 -4.01 13.66 6.92
CA ARG A 62 -4.67 14.25 8.09
C ARG A 62 -3.72 14.73 9.18
N GLY A 63 -2.58 14.07 9.39
CA GLY A 63 -1.56 14.49 10.35
C GLY A 63 -0.74 15.71 9.92
N ARG A 64 -0.96 16.26 8.72
CA ARG A 64 -0.23 17.42 8.18
C ARG A 64 -1.02 18.73 8.29
N LYS A 65 -2.18 18.73 8.94
CA LYS A 65 -3.01 19.92 9.17
C LYS A 65 -2.95 20.33 10.63
#